data_AF-A0A4S8MK12-F1
#
_entry.id   AF-A0A4S8MK12-F1
#
_cell.length_a   1.000
_cell.length_b   1.000
_cell.length_c   1.000
_cell.angle_alpha   90.00
_cell.angle_beta   90.00
_cell.angle_gamma   90.00
#
_symmetry.space_group_name_H-M   'P 1'
#
loop_
_entity.id
_entity.type
_entity.pdbx_description
1 polymer ?
#
loop_
_entity_poly.entity_id
_entity_poly.type
_entity_poly.pdbx_seq_one_letter_code
_entity_poly.pdbx_strand_id
1 'polypeptide(L)'
;IAIISRNPDIYIDEIQLELYTQHGFNVSIATIHCSLKQLGYSSKKLTWIAAERQRSRQLIYFQEIGRVPPEYLVFGDESAINI
;
A
#
# COMPACT_ATOMS: atom_id res chain seq x y z
N ILE A 1 -1.80 15.90 9.10
CA ILE A 1 -1.44 16.84 8.01
C ILE A 1 0.02 16.62 7.54
N ALA A 2 1.00 16.48 8.45
CA ALA A 2 2.41 16.25 8.07
C ALA A 2 2.67 15.01 7.19
N ILE A 3 1.98 13.89 7.44
CA ILE A 3 2.13 12.63 6.68
C ILE A 3 1.77 12.82 5.19
N ILE A 4 0.58 13.38 4.92
CA ILE A 4 0.05 13.60 3.57
C ILE A 4 0.90 14.62 2.80
N SER A 5 1.48 15.61 3.50
CA SER A 5 2.37 16.60 2.88
C SER A 5 3.70 16.02 2.41
N ARG A 6 4.16 14.90 2.99
CA ARG A 6 5.40 14.22 2.58
C ARG A 6 5.16 13.22 1.45
N ASN A 7 3.99 12.59 1.43
CA ASN A 7 3.60 11.67 0.36
C ASN A 7 2.10 11.84 0.04
N PRO A 8 1.75 12.57 -1.03
CA PRO A 8 0.35 12.84 -1.37
C PRO A 8 -0.39 11.63 -1.95
N ASP A 9 0.34 10.58 -2.37
CA ASP A 9 -0.22 9.34 -2.95
C ASP A 9 -0.23 8.17 -1.94
N ILE A 10 -0.25 8.49 -0.65
CA ILE A 10 -0.33 7.50 0.43
C ILE A 10 -1.73 6.89 0.54
N TYR A 11 -1.81 5.59 0.81
CA TYR A 11 -3.09 4.90 1.00
C TYR A 11 -3.66 5.12 2.40
N ILE A 12 -4.98 5.01 2.57
CA ILE A 12 -5.65 5.30 3.87
C ILE A 12 -5.25 4.29 4.95
N ASP A 13 -5.05 3.02 4.59
CA ASP A 13 -4.55 1.98 5.48
C ASP A 13 -3.08 2.22 5.88
N GLU A 14 -2.27 2.79 4.99
CA GLU A 14 -0.91 3.23 5.33
C GLU A 14 -0.92 4.41 6.31
N ILE A 15 -1.82 5.39 6.11
CA ILE A 15 -2.02 6.48 7.08
C ILE A 15 -2.42 5.91 8.45
N GLN A 16 -3.33 4.93 8.47
CA GLN A 16 -3.76 4.27 9.72
C GLN A 16 -2.57 3.59 10.42
N LEU A 17 -1.77 2.82 9.68
CA LEU A 17 -0.59 2.15 10.21
C LEU A 17 0.44 3.16 10.74
N GLU A 18 0.66 4.27 10.04
CA GLU A 18 1.61 5.30 10.45
C GLU A 18 1.12 6.04 11.70
N LEU A 19 -0.17 6.38 11.78
CA LEU A 19 -0.79 6.95 12.99
C LEU A 19 -0.69 6.01 14.19
N TYR A 20 -0.87 4.71 13.98
CA TYR A 20 -0.69 3.70 15.02
C TYR A 20 0.78 3.58 15.44
N THR A 21 1.71 3.54 14.50
CA THR A 21 3.15 3.33 14.78
C THR A 21 3.80 4.56 15.41
N GLN A 22 3.46 5.77 14.94
CA GLN A 22 4.09 7.02 15.43
C GLN A 22 3.43 7.58 16.68
N HIS A 23 2.12 7.38 16.84
CA HIS A 23 1.34 8.02 17.89
C HIS A 23 0.48 7.08 18.74
N GLY A 24 0.43 5.77 18.40
CA GLY A 24 -0.38 4.79 19.12
C GLY A 24 -1.89 4.92 18.85
N PHE A 25 -2.31 5.77 17.91
CA PHE A 25 -3.73 6.00 17.64
C PHE A 25 -4.28 4.94 16.69
N ASN A 26 -5.21 4.12 17.20
CA ASN A 26 -6.00 3.23 16.36
C ASN A 26 -7.24 3.98 15.83
N VAL A 27 -7.08 4.62 14.68
CA VAL A 27 -8.13 5.38 14.01
C VAL A 27 -8.75 4.52 12.91
N SER A 28 -10.08 4.49 12.79
CA SER A 28 -10.73 3.75 11.72
C SER A 28 -10.45 4.37 10.34
N ILE A 29 -10.37 3.54 9.29
CA ILE A 29 -10.24 3.98 7.89
C ILE A 29 -11.34 5.00 7.53
N ALA A 30 -12.57 4.77 8.01
CA ALA A 30 -13.70 5.68 7.76
C ALA A 30 -13.48 7.06 8.40
N THR A 31 -12.94 7.12 9.61
CA THR A 31 -12.59 8.37 10.29
C THR A 31 -11.53 9.13 9.51
N ILE A 32 -10.46 8.44 9.08
CA ILE A 32 -9.38 9.06 8.28
C ILE A 32 -9.94 9.59 6.95
N HIS A 33 -10.78 8.82 6.27
CA HIS A 33 -11.41 9.22 5.02
C HIS A 33 -12.29 10.47 5.20
N CYS A 34 -13.13 10.52 6.24
CA CYS A 34 -13.95 11.69 6.55
C CYS A 34 -13.10 12.92 6.83
N SER A 35 -12.03 12.78 7.61
CA SER A 35 -11.09 13.88 7.89
C SER A 35 -10.38 14.37 6.63
N LEU A 36 -9.91 13.46 5.76
CA LEU A 36 -9.27 13.83 4.49
C LEU A 36 -10.25 14.58 3.57
N LYS A 37 -11.49 14.11 3.47
CA LYS A 37 -12.53 14.76 2.67
C LYS A 37 -12.88 16.16 3.19
N GLN A 38 -12.96 16.33 4.52
CA GLN A 38 -13.18 17.65 5.14
C GLN A 38 -12.01 18.62 4.88
N LEU A 39 -10.80 18.11 4.77
CA LEU A 39 -9.60 18.88 4.43
C LEU A 39 -9.47 19.17 2.91
N GLY A 40 -10.40 18.69 2.08
CA GLY A 40 -10.41 18.94 0.64
C GLY A 40 -9.55 17.97 -0.18
N TYR A 41 -9.04 16.89 0.40
CA TYR A 41 -8.32 15.86 -0.34
C TYR A 41 -9.30 14.97 -1.13
N SER A 42 -8.95 14.65 -2.38
CA SER A 42 -9.69 13.72 -3.22
C SER A 42 -9.09 12.31 -3.14
N SER A 43 -9.94 11.29 -3.26
CA SER A 43 -9.48 9.90 -3.36
C SER A 43 -9.25 9.53 -4.82
N LYS A 44 -8.07 8.98 -5.12
CA LYS A 44 -7.84 8.30 -6.39
C LYS A 44 -8.56 6.95 -6.37
N LYS A 45 -9.16 6.57 -7.49
CA LYS A 45 -9.81 5.27 -7.63
C LYS A 45 -8.74 4.18 -7.47
N LEU A 46 -8.98 3.24 -6.58
CA LEU A 46 -8.06 2.13 -6.31
C LEU A 46 -7.86 1.35 -7.62
N THR A 47 -6.61 1.23 -8.09
CA THR A 47 -6.27 0.34 -9.20
C THR A 47 -6.31 -1.11 -8.71
N TRP A 48 -6.52 -2.09 -9.60
CA TRP A 48 -6.55 -3.51 -9.19
C TRP A 48 -5.28 -3.87 -8.39
N ILE A 49 -4.14 -3.30 -8.81
CA ILE A 49 -2.81 -3.54 -8.24
C ILE A 49 -2.77 -3.14 -6.76
N ALA A 50 -3.49 -2.09 -6.40
CA ALA A 50 -3.60 -1.62 -5.02
C ALA A 50 -4.59 -2.45 -4.19
N ALA A 51 -5.60 -3.06 -4.81
CA ALA A 51 -6.56 -3.95 -4.13
C ALA A 51 -5.94 -5.31 -3.74
N GLU A 52 -5.07 -5.85 -4.60
CA GLU A 52 -4.40 -7.14 -4.39
C GLU A 52 -3.14 -7.02 -3.50
N ARG A 53 -2.81 -5.80 -3.08
CA ARG A 53 -1.59 -5.52 -2.32
C ARG A 53 -1.70 -6.03 -0.89
N GLN A 54 -0.94 -7.08 -0.59
CA GLN A 54 -0.68 -7.49 0.79
C GLN A 54 0.76 -7.20 1.19
N ARG A 55 0.99 -6.02 1.77
CA ARG A 55 2.33 -5.49 2.09
C ARG A 55 3.16 -6.43 2.98
N SER A 56 2.51 -7.14 3.91
CA SER A 56 3.17 -8.13 4.76
C SER A 56 3.72 -9.31 3.94
N ARG A 57 2.93 -9.85 3.00
CA ARG A 57 3.38 -10.91 2.08
C ARG A 57 4.49 -10.41 1.15
N GLN A 58 4.39 -9.19 0.64
CA GLN A 58 5.44 -8.57 -0.18
C GLN A 58 6.76 -8.43 0.59
N LEU A 59 6.73 -7.95 1.84
CA LEU A 59 7.91 -7.81 2.68
C LEU A 59 8.60 -9.14 2.95
N ILE A 60 7.83 -10.17 3.29
CA ILE A 60 8.34 -11.53 3.51
C ILE A 60 8.99 -12.05 2.22
N TYR A 61 8.30 -11.95 1.09
CA TYR A 61 8.82 -12.37 -0.20
C TYR A 61 10.11 -11.63 -0.58
N PHE A 62 10.17 -10.31 -0.38
CA PHE A 62 11.38 -9.53 -0.63
C PHE A 62 12.56 -9.95 0.24
N GLN A 63 12.33 -10.29 1.51
CA GLN A 63 13.37 -10.79 2.40
C GLN A 63 13.88 -12.17 1.97
N GLU A 64 12.97 -13.04 1.52
CA GLU A 64 13.32 -14.38 1.04
C GLU A 64 14.11 -14.32 -0.26
N ILE A 65 13.64 -13.56 -1.25
CA ILE A 65 14.24 -13.50 -2.59
C ILE A 65 15.49 -12.65 -2.64
N GLY A 66 15.65 -11.66 -1.75
CA GLY A 66 16.83 -10.78 -1.71
C GLY A 66 18.15 -11.49 -1.42
N ARG A 67 18.11 -12.75 -0.98
CA ARG A 67 19.28 -13.62 -0.80
C ARG A 67 19.71 -14.33 -2.08
N VAL A 68 18.86 -14.35 -3.10
CA VAL A 68 19.11 -15.01 -4.38
C VAL A 68 19.70 -13.99 -5.35
N PRO A 69 20.88 -14.24 -5.95
CA PRO A 69 21.44 -13.34 -6.94
C PRO A 69 20.53 -13.25 -8.17
N PRO A 70 20.45 -12.08 -8.84
CA PRO A 70 19.56 -11.89 -9.99
C PRO A 70 19.80 -12.88 -11.14
N GLU A 71 21.03 -13.36 -11.31
CA GLU A 71 21.37 -14.32 -12.38
C GLU A 71 20.65 -15.68 -12.24
N TYR A 72 20.16 -16.00 -11.04
CA TYR A 72 19.45 -17.25 -10.76
C TYR A 72 17.92 -17.10 -10.80
N LEU A 73 17.40 -15.91 -11.06
CA LEU A 73 15.96 -15.64 -11.08
C LEU A 73 15.39 -15.83 -12.49
N VAL A 74 14.45 -16.76 -12.62
CA VAL A 74 13.67 -16.97 -13.85
C VAL A 74 12.20 -16.75 -13.53
N PHE A 75 11.54 -15.86 -14.27
CA PHE A 75 10.14 -15.52 -14.09
C PHE A 75 9.32 -16.06 -15.27
N GLY A 76 8.26 -16.80 -14.96
CA GLY A 76 7.23 -17.19 -15.92
C GLY A 76 5.88 -16.66 -15.45
N ASP A 77 5.12 -16.07 -16.36
CA ASP A 77 3.75 -15.61 -16.10
C ASP A 77 2.82 -16.21 -17.15
N GLU A 78 1.66 -16.69 -16.70
CA GLU A 78 0.65 -17.26 -17.58
C GLU A 78 -0.31 -16.17 -18.01
N SER A 79 -0.16 -15.69 -19.25
CA SER A 79 -1.12 -14.78 -19.85
C SER A 79 -2.28 -15.56 -20.45
N ALA A 80 -3.52 -15.29 -19.99
CA ALA A 80 -4.71 -15.87 -20.59
C ALA A 80 -4.92 -15.31 -22.01
N ILE A 81 -5.04 -16.21 -23.00
CA ILE A 81 -5.42 -15.86 -24.37
C ILE A 81 -6.95 -15.97 -24.46
N ASN A 82 -7.62 -14.87 -24.79
CA ASN A 82 -9.06 -14.87 -25.04
C ASN A 82 -9.30 -15.35 -26.48
N ILE A 83 -9.90 -16.54 -26.65
CA ILE A 83 -10.29 -17.13 -27.95
C ILE A 83 -11.76 -16.79 -28.22
#